data_AF-A0A2D0NB78-F1
#
_entry.id   AF-A0A2D0NB78-F1
#
_cell.length_a   1.000
_cell.length_b   1.000
_cell.length_c   1.000
_cell.angle_alpha   90.00
_cell.angle_beta   90.00
_cell.angle_gamma   90.00
#
_symmetry.space_group_name_H-M   'P 1'
#
loop_
_entity.id
_entity.type
_entity.pdbx_description
1 polymer ?
#
loop_
_entity_poly.entity_id
_entity_poly.type
_entity_poly.pdbx_seq_one_letter_code
_entity_poly.pdbx_strand_id
1 'polypeptide(L)'
;MKATIPTSVQRVTAFLLVLLTLTLTSGCFLEYYKIDRSDRERFVRVVDEEHAERYFVVYQRGKVFQLLDPVIEGEVLRGSLAVLPAHKTNFVYRNRVAVLNDDGPKITNKQGHRYRPYEKFIIQAVHIYLKESSEVSLEPGGGAFVPFTEILQVHIYAKDKGSTFASHVFPVVSLGGLAYLISGAEVMSFGDWDLSGFHY
;
A
#
# COMPACT_ATOMS: atom_id res chain seq x y z
N MET A 1 -4.34 55.95 3.72
CA MET A 1 -2.97 55.44 3.55
C MET A 1 -3.05 53.96 3.20
N LYS A 2 -2.45 53.52 2.08
CA LYS A 2 -2.37 52.09 1.73
C LYS A 2 -1.05 51.56 2.29
N ALA A 3 -1.09 50.58 3.18
CA ALA A 3 0.11 49.89 3.64
C ALA A 3 0.63 49.00 2.49
N THR A 4 1.86 49.26 2.04
CA THR A 4 2.55 48.44 1.04
C THR A 4 3.28 47.29 1.73
N ILE A 5 2.96 46.06 1.35
CA ILE A 5 3.64 44.86 1.87
C ILE A 5 5.07 44.83 1.30
N PRO A 6 6.11 44.53 2.09
CA PRO A 6 7.47 44.40 1.60
C PRO A 6 7.59 43.33 0.50
N THR A 7 8.37 43.61 -0.54
CA THR A 7 8.59 42.70 -1.68
C THR A 7 9.18 41.35 -1.27
N SER A 8 9.99 41.31 -0.21
CA SER A 8 10.52 40.06 0.38
C SER A 8 9.41 39.17 0.93
N VAL A 9 8.45 39.75 1.66
CA VAL A 9 7.29 39.04 2.22
C VAL A 9 6.41 38.50 1.11
N GLN A 10 6.21 39.27 0.03
CA GLN A 10 5.44 38.83 -1.14
C GLN A 10 6.08 37.62 -1.83
N ARG A 11 7.41 37.62 -2.02
CA ARG A 11 8.14 36.50 -2.64
C ARG A 11 8.08 35.23 -1.82
N VAL A 12 8.31 35.32 -0.50
CA VAL A 12 8.21 34.17 0.41
C VAL A 12 6.79 33.60 0.42
N THR A 13 5.78 34.47 0.47
CA THR A 13 4.37 34.04 0.46
C THR A 13 3.99 33.36 -0.86
N ALA A 14 4.41 33.92 -2.00
CA ALA A 14 4.18 33.32 -3.32
C ALA A 14 4.88 31.96 -3.44
N PHE A 15 6.12 31.86 -2.93
CA PHE A 15 6.86 30.61 -2.91
C PHE A 15 6.17 29.53 -2.06
N LEU A 16 5.73 29.88 -0.84
CA LEU A 16 4.98 28.96 0.03
C LEU A 16 3.67 28.50 -0.61
N LEU A 17 2.96 29.39 -1.32
CA LEU A 17 1.75 29.04 -2.06
C LEU A 17 2.04 28.09 -3.23
N VAL A 18 3.12 28.29 -3.98
CA VAL A 18 3.54 27.39 -5.05
C VAL A 18 3.95 26.02 -4.49
N LEU A 19 4.70 25.99 -3.39
CA LEU A 19 5.06 24.74 -2.72
C LEU A 19 3.82 24.00 -2.22
N LEU A 20 2.90 24.70 -1.54
CA LEU A 20 1.65 24.12 -1.05
C LEU A 20 0.81 23.59 -2.20
N THR A 21 0.64 24.34 -3.28
CA THR A 21 -0.12 23.88 -4.44
C THR A 21 0.54 22.70 -5.13
N LEU A 22 1.87 22.64 -5.25
CA LEU A 22 2.59 21.45 -5.75
C LEU A 22 2.39 20.22 -4.85
N THR A 23 2.34 20.39 -3.53
CA THR A 23 2.04 19.28 -2.60
C THR A 23 0.58 18.83 -2.68
N LEU A 24 -0.35 19.74 -3.01
CA LEU A 24 -1.76 19.41 -3.19
C LEU A 24 -2.05 18.80 -4.58
N THR A 25 -1.31 19.20 -5.62
CA THR A 25 -1.45 18.69 -7.00
C THR A 25 -0.65 17.43 -7.27
N SER A 26 0.33 17.09 -6.43
CA SER A 26 0.99 15.77 -6.42
C SER A 26 0.11 14.64 -5.89
N GLY A 27 -1.22 14.79 -6.01
CA GLY A 27 -2.30 13.86 -5.67
C GLY A 27 -2.27 12.47 -6.33
N CYS A 28 -1.11 12.00 -6.78
CA CYS A 28 -0.79 10.59 -6.96
C CYS A 28 -0.15 10.02 -5.68
N PHE A 29 -0.77 10.26 -4.52
CA PHE A 29 -0.38 9.61 -3.28
C PHE A 29 -0.75 8.12 -3.36
N LEU A 30 0.17 7.34 -3.94
CA LEU A 30 0.08 5.90 -3.98
C LEU A 30 0.24 5.39 -2.55
N GLU A 31 -0.76 4.68 -2.05
CA GLU A 31 -0.60 3.97 -0.79
C GLU A 31 0.17 2.69 -1.07
N TYR A 32 0.97 2.27 -0.09
CA TYR A 32 1.75 1.05 -0.20
C TYR A 32 1.17 -0.01 0.71
N TYR A 33 1.15 -1.25 0.21
CA TYR A 33 0.83 -2.41 1.01
C TYR A 33 2.07 -3.28 1.17
N LYS A 34 2.03 -4.18 2.12
CA LYS A 34 2.99 -5.25 2.27
C LYS A 34 2.25 -6.57 2.39
N ILE A 35 2.93 -7.63 2.01
CA ILE A 35 2.41 -8.98 2.08
C ILE A 35 3.20 -9.70 3.16
N ASP A 36 2.57 -9.92 4.30
CA ASP A 36 3.18 -10.68 5.37
C ASP A 36 2.84 -12.16 5.16
N ARG A 37 3.87 -12.99 4.98
CA ARG A 37 3.72 -14.45 5.06
C ARG A 37 3.40 -14.78 6.51
N SER A 38 2.19 -15.26 6.75
CA SER A 38 1.75 -15.55 8.10
C SER A 38 2.18 -16.95 8.50
N ASP A 39 2.68 -17.08 9.72
CA ASP A 39 2.65 -18.35 10.42
C ASP A 39 1.21 -18.68 10.86
N ARG A 40 1.08 -19.88 11.42
CA ARG A 40 -0.19 -20.42 11.88
C ARG A 40 -0.81 -19.60 13.01
N GLU A 41 -0.03 -19.23 14.02
CA GLU A 41 -0.54 -18.52 15.21
C GLU A 41 -1.13 -17.16 14.81
N ARG A 42 -0.41 -16.41 13.97
CA ARG A 42 -0.88 -15.14 13.43
C ARG A 42 -2.11 -15.32 12.54
N PHE A 43 -2.19 -16.40 11.76
CA PHE A 43 -3.37 -16.66 10.94
C PHE A 43 -4.60 -16.95 11.80
N VAL A 44 -4.45 -17.78 12.84
CA VAL A 44 -5.52 -18.08 13.80
C VAL A 44 -6.05 -16.80 14.43
N ARG A 45 -5.15 -15.95 14.95
CA ARG A 45 -5.53 -14.66 15.53
C ARG A 45 -6.31 -13.78 14.54
N VAL A 46 -5.90 -13.74 13.28
CA VAL A 46 -6.58 -12.93 12.25
C VAL A 46 -7.98 -13.46 11.93
N VAL A 47 -8.18 -14.78 11.95
CA VAL A 47 -9.52 -15.36 11.79
C VAL A 47 -10.36 -15.09 13.04
N ASP A 48 -9.82 -15.25 14.24
CA ASP A 48 -10.62 -15.11 15.46
C ASP A 48 -10.97 -13.64 15.78
N GLU A 49 -10.03 -12.72 15.60
CA GLU A 49 -10.16 -11.33 16.06
C GLU A 49 -10.46 -10.33 14.92
N GLU A 50 -9.99 -10.58 13.70
CA GLU A 50 -10.02 -9.59 12.60
C GLU A 50 -10.93 -9.99 11.43
N HIS A 51 -11.68 -11.11 11.52
CA HIS A 51 -12.45 -11.63 10.38
C HIS A 51 -13.53 -10.68 9.87
N ALA A 52 -14.14 -9.87 10.75
CA ALA A 52 -15.20 -8.93 10.36
C ALA A 52 -14.72 -7.79 9.45
N GLU A 53 -13.44 -7.44 9.53
CA GLU A 53 -12.85 -6.33 8.75
C GLU A 53 -12.09 -6.80 7.51
N ARG A 54 -11.95 -8.12 7.35
CA ARG A 54 -11.14 -8.75 6.32
C ARG A 54 -12.00 -9.61 5.40
N TYR A 55 -11.50 -9.85 4.20
CA TYR A 55 -12.06 -10.89 3.35
C TYR A 55 -11.00 -11.94 3.02
N PHE A 56 -11.47 -13.17 2.96
CA PHE A 56 -10.62 -14.34 2.84
C PHE A 56 -10.76 -14.89 1.43
N VAL A 57 -9.64 -15.06 0.75
CA VAL A 57 -9.56 -15.53 -0.63
C VAL A 57 -8.85 -16.86 -0.63
N VAL A 58 -9.53 -17.92 -1.08
CA VAL A 58 -8.98 -19.27 -1.14
C VAL A 58 -8.58 -19.58 -2.57
N TYR A 59 -7.34 -20.04 -2.74
CA TYR A 59 -6.77 -20.45 -4.01
C TYR A 59 -6.59 -21.96 -4.05
N GLN A 60 -7.15 -22.60 -5.07
CA GLN A 60 -6.98 -24.03 -5.30
C GLN A 60 -7.04 -24.34 -6.80
N ARG A 61 -6.02 -25.04 -7.33
CA ARG A 61 -5.98 -25.53 -8.73
C ARG A 61 -6.36 -24.45 -9.76
N GLY A 62 -5.83 -23.24 -9.58
CA GLY A 62 -6.11 -22.09 -10.46
C GLY A 62 -7.48 -21.43 -10.30
N LYS A 63 -8.35 -21.95 -9.42
CA LYS A 63 -9.62 -21.33 -9.05
C LYS A 63 -9.45 -20.44 -7.82
N VAL A 64 -10.32 -19.45 -7.71
CA VAL A 64 -10.33 -18.46 -6.65
C VAL A 64 -11.73 -18.35 -6.07
N PHE A 65 -11.85 -18.50 -4.76
CA PHE A 65 -13.11 -18.42 -4.02
C PHE A 65 -13.00 -17.39 -2.91
N GLN A 66 -14.14 -16.81 -2.53
CA GLN A 66 -14.23 -16.06 -1.29
C GLN A 66 -14.70 -17.00 -0.17
N LEU A 67 -13.98 -17.02 0.94
CA LEU A 67 -14.42 -17.69 2.17
C LEU A 67 -15.15 -16.66 3.04
N LEU A 68 -16.43 -16.92 3.28
CA LEU A 68 -17.31 -16.15 4.14
C LEU A 68 -17.35 -16.80 5.52
N ASP A 69 -17.45 -15.93 6.54
CA ASP A 69 -17.57 -16.32 7.95
C ASP A 69 -16.56 -17.41 8.34
N PRO A 70 -15.25 -17.14 8.17
CA PRO A 70 -14.23 -18.12 8.50
C PRO A 70 -14.22 -18.39 10.00
N VAL A 71 -14.19 -19.65 10.37
CA VAL A 71 -14.06 -20.10 11.76
C VAL A 71 -12.99 -21.18 11.82
N ILE A 72 -12.15 -21.15 12.86
CA ILE A 72 -11.19 -22.21 13.12
C ILE A 72 -11.74 -23.10 14.24
N GLU A 73 -11.91 -24.38 13.93
CA GLU A 73 -12.32 -25.39 14.90
C GLU A 73 -11.26 -26.49 14.95
N GLY A 74 -10.41 -26.43 15.98
CA GLY A 74 -9.25 -27.31 16.09
C GLY A 74 -8.22 -27.05 14.99
N GLU A 75 -8.01 -28.04 14.12
CA GLU A 75 -7.03 -28.01 13.02
C GLU A 75 -7.65 -27.71 11.65
N VAL A 76 -8.91 -27.24 11.63
CA VAL A 76 -9.70 -27.08 10.41
C VAL A 76 -10.21 -25.64 10.31
N LEU A 77 -9.97 -25.04 9.15
CA LEU A 77 -10.62 -23.80 8.74
C LEU A 77 -11.96 -24.13 8.06
N ARG A 78 -13.04 -23.58 8.60
CA ARG A 78 -14.42 -23.73 8.10
C ARG A 78 -14.97 -22.40 7.63
N GLY A 79 -15.98 -22.43 6.78
CA GLY A 79 -16.73 -21.25 6.34
C GLY A 79 -17.58 -21.55 5.10
N SER A 80 -18.25 -20.56 4.55
CA SER A 80 -19.04 -20.72 3.31
C SER A 80 -18.28 -20.20 2.11
N LEU A 81 -18.30 -20.93 0.99
CA LEU A 81 -17.66 -20.51 -0.24
C LEU A 81 -18.61 -19.68 -1.09
N ALA A 82 -18.13 -18.55 -1.57
CA ALA A 82 -18.82 -17.71 -2.52
C ALA A 82 -17.94 -17.38 -3.72
N VAL A 83 -18.58 -16.97 -4.81
CA VAL A 83 -17.87 -16.43 -5.97
C VAL A 83 -17.25 -15.09 -5.57
N LEU A 84 -15.96 -14.92 -5.87
CA LEU A 84 -15.27 -13.66 -5.61
C LEU A 84 -15.86 -12.53 -6.50
N PRO A 85 -16.27 -11.38 -5.93
CA PRO A 85 -16.81 -10.26 -6.71
C PRO A 85 -15.85 -9.77 -7.80
N ALA A 86 -16.38 -9.46 -8.98
CA ALA A 86 -15.59 -9.13 -10.17
C ALA A 86 -14.51 -8.04 -9.96
N HIS A 87 -14.80 -7.01 -9.16
CA HIS A 87 -13.86 -5.95 -8.85
C HIS A 87 -12.64 -6.44 -8.03
N LYS A 88 -12.82 -7.43 -7.16
CA LYS A 88 -11.73 -8.07 -6.39
C LYS A 88 -10.97 -9.08 -7.25
N THR A 89 -11.70 -9.81 -8.09
CA THR A 89 -11.13 -10.79 -9.02
C THR A 89 -10.14 -10.15 -10.00
N ASN A 90 -10.46 -8.96 -10.50
CA ASN A 90 -9.54 -8.19 -11.35
C ASN A 90 -8.22 -7.83 -10.64
N PHE A 91 -8.27 -7.51 -9.34
CA PHE A 91 -7.06 -7.23 -8.56
C PHE A 91 -6.20 -8.49 -8.39
N VAL A 92 -6.83 -9.61 -8.03
CA VAL A 92 -6.16 -10.91 -7.89
C VAL A 92 -5.47 -11.32 -9.18
N TYR A 93 -6.15 -11.19 -10.32
CA TYR A 93 -5.60 -11.56 -11.63
C TYR A 93 -4.59 -10.55 -12.18
N ARG A 94 -4.64 -9.26 -11.79
CA ARG A 94 -3.64 -8.26 -12.20
C ARG A 94 -2.35 -8.38 -11.42
N ASN A 95 -2.43 -8.69 -10.13
CA ASN A 95 -1.25 -8.84 -9.27
C ASN A 95 -0.72 -10.27 -9.24
N ARG A 96 -0.86 -11.00 -10.36
CA ARG A 96 -0.59 -12.44 -10.49
C ARG A 96 0.55 -12.86 -9.57
N VAL A 97 0.17 -13.53 -8.50
CA VAL A 97 0.92 -14.68 -8.01
C VAL A 97 0.99 -15.62 -9.19
N ALA A 98 2.10 -15.59 -9.91
CA ALA A 98 2.15 -16.09 -11.28
C ALA A 98 2.20 -17.60 -11.38
N VAL A 99 2.36 -18.31 -10.27
CA VAL A 99 2.50 -19.77 -10.27
C VAL A 99 2.06 -20.30 -8.90
N LEU A 100 0.98 -21.08 -8.86
CA LEU A 100 0.64 -21.94 -7.73
C LEU A 100 1.27 -23.31 -8.02
N ASN A 101 2.57 -23.45 -7.74
CA ASN A 101 3.19 -24.76 -7.66
C ASN A 101 3.22 -25.18 -6.18
N ASP A 102 3.53 -26.44 -5.91
CA ASP A 102 3.75 -26.92 -4.53
C ASP A 102 4.87 -26.17 -3.78
N ASP A 103 5.73 -25.42 -4.48
CA ASP A 103 6.74 -24.51 -3.89
C ASP A 103 6.14 -23.19 -3.36
N GLY A 104 4.84 -22.97 -3.56
CA GLY A 104 4.11 -21.80 -3.11
C GLY A 104 4.00 -20.67 -4.15
N PRO A 105 3.17 -19.66 -3.82
CA PRO A 105 2.92 -18.51 -4.67
C PRO A 105 4.19 -17.69 -4.95
N LYS A 106 4.66 -17.67 -6.21
CA LYS A 106 5.72 -16.73 -6.65
C LYS A 106 5.10 -15.38 -7.00
N ILE A 107 5.34 -14.36 -6.17
CA ILE A 107 4.94 -12.98 -6.43
C ILE A 107 5.94 -12.40 -7.43
N THR A 108 5.55 -12.29 -8.70
CA THR A 108 6.47 -11.91 -9.79
C THR A 108 6.43 -10.42 -10.13
N ASN A 109 5.62 -9.60 -9.46
CA ASN A 109 5.37 -8.26 -9.94
C ASN A 109 6.50 -7.29 -9.58
N LYS A 110 7.16 -6.74 -10.62
CA LYS A 110 8.16 -5.66 -10.54
C LYS A 110 7.54 -4.29 -10.26
N GLN A 111 6.22 -4.17 -10.42
CA GLN A 111 5.45 -2.98 -10.06
C GLN A 111 5.16 -3.07 -8.56
N GLY A 112 5.95 -2.35 -7.76
CA GLY A 112 5.92 -2.42 -6.31
C GLY A 112 4.51 -2.34 -5.71
N HIS A 113 4.37 -2.86 -4.48
CA HIS A 113 3.12 -3.04 -3.74
C HIS A 113 2.35 -1.72 -3.51
N ARG A 114 1.68 -1.22 -4.54
CA ARG A 114 0.97 0.06 -4.54
C ARG A 114 -0.52 -0.16 -4.78
N TYR A 115 -1.34 0.69 -4.18
CA TYR A 115 -2.77 0.73 -4.40
C TYR A 115 -3.31 2.16 -4.29
N ARG A 116 -4.49 2.39 -4.85
CA ARG A 116 -5.18 3.67 -4.74
C ARG A 116 -6.04 3.72 -3.47
N PRO A 117 -6.29 4.91 -2.88
CA PRO A 117 -7.08 5.03 -1.65
C PRO A 117 -8.52 4.48 -1.71
N TYR A 118 -9.11 4.30 -2.90
CA TYR A 118 -10.42 3.67 -3.06
C TYR A 118 -10.34 2.14 -3.20
N GLU A 119 -9.14 1.57 -3.31
CA GLU A 119 -8.88 0.13 -3.40
C GLU A 119 -8.51 -0.47 -2.02
N LYS A 120 -9.05 0.10 -0.92
CA LYS A 120 -8.76 -0.36 0.45
C LYS A 120 -9.04 -1.84 0.69
N PHE A 121 -9.90 -2.45 -0.13
CA PHE A 121 -10.12 -3.88 -0.09
C PHE A 121 -8.78 -4.66 -0.19
N ILE A 122 -7.80 -4.19 -0.95
CA ILE A 122 -6.50 -4.86 -1.10
C ILE A 122 -5.81 -5.12 0.23
N ILE A 123 -5.81 -4.15 1.14
CA ILE A 123 -5.16 -4.28 2.46
C ILE A 123 -5.99 -5.06 3.48
N GLN A 124 -7.24 -5.38 3.14
CA GLN A 124 -8.15 -6.20 3.95
C GLN A 124 -8.15 -7.67 3.49
N ALA A 125 -7.35 -8.01 2.49
CA ALA A 125 -7.29 -9.35 1.92
C ALA A 125 -6.45 -10.31 2.78
N VAL A 126 -6.98 -11.50 3.02
CA VAL A 126 -6.22 -12.66 3.51
C VAL A 126 -6.27 -13.70 2.42
N HIS A 127 -5.13 -14.02 1.82
CA HIS A 127 -5.03 -15.02 0.77
C HIS A 127 -4.55 -16.34 1.34
N ILE A 128 -5.32 -17.40 1.12
CA ILE A 128 -5.08 -18.74 1.60
C ILE A 128 -4.78 -19.62 0.40
N TYR A 129 -3.57 -20.13 0.32
CA TYR A 129 -3.10 -20.98 -0.76
C TYR A 129 -3.16 -22.43 -0.33
N LEU A 130 -3.92 -23.25 -1.04
CA LEU A 130 -3.97 -24.68 -0.82
C LEU A 130 -2.93 -25.41 -1.68
N LYS A 131 -2.48 -26.57 -1.22
CA LYS A 131 -1.65 -27.48 -2.01
C LYS A 131 -2.36 -27.90 -3.29
N GLU A 132 -1.63 -28.11 -4.38
CA GLU A 132 -2.24 -28.55 -5.64
C GLU A 132 -2.82 -29.97 -5.52
N SER A 133 -2.11 -30.80 -4.76
CA SER A 133 -2.48 -32.17 -4.37
C SER A 133 -3.69 -32.24 -3.41
N SER A 134 -4.20 -31.11 -2.92
CA SER A 134 -5.29 -31.11 -1.96
C SER A 134 -6.57 -31.72 -2.54
N GLU A 135 -7.15 -32.68 -1.80
CA GLU A 135 -8.40 -33.35 -2.17
C GLU A 135 -9.66 -32.60 -1.69
N VAL A 136 -9.50 -31.45 -1.03
CA VAL A 136 -10.63 -30.65 -0.56
C VAL A 136 -11.47 -30.21 -1.77
N SER A 137 -12.74 -30.62 -1.83
CA SER A 137 -13.63 -30.15 -2.89
C SER A 137 -14.16 -28.76 -2.53
N LEU A 138 -13.78 -27.75 -3.31
CA LEU A 138 -14.29 -26.38 -3.19
C LEU A 138 -15.32 -26.11 -4.28
N GLU A 139 -16.59 -26.00 -3.90
CA GLU A 139 -17.68 -25.61 -4.80
C GLU A 139 -18.35 -24.30 -4.33
N PRO A 140 -18.65 -23.34 -5.23
CA PRO A 140 -19.38 -22.14 -4.86
C PRO A 140 -20.75 -22.48 -4.27
N GLY A 141 -21.11 -21.82 -3.17
CA GLY A 141 -22.35 -22.08 -2.42
C GLY A 141 -22.26 -23.25 -1.45
N GLY A 142 -21.16 -24.01 -1.45
CA GLY A 142 -20.89 -25.08 -0.48
C GLY A 142 -20.17 -24.58 0.78
N GLY A 143 -20.09 -25.47 1.78
CA GLY A 143 -19.21 -25.27 2.94
C GLY A 143 -17.76 -25.62 2.59
N ALA A 144 -16.82 -24.81 3.05
CA ALA A 144 -15.40 -25.12 3.03
C ALA A 144 -15.00 -25.87 4.31
N PHE A 145 -14.21 -26.92 4.15
CA PHE A 145 -13.59 -27.66 5.24
C PHE A 145 -12.13 -27.87 4.85
N VAL A 146 -11.26 -26.99 5.34
CA VAL A 146 -9.85 -26.94 4.93
C VAL A 146 -8.98 -27.30 6.13
N PRO A 147 -8.45 -28.53 6.22
CA PRO A 147 -7.45 -28.88 7.22
C PRO A 147 -6.21 -28.01 7.06
N PHE A 148 -5.56 -27.65 8.17
CA PHE A 148 -4.34 -26.82 8.11
C PHE A 148 -3.19 -27.51 7.38
N THR A 149 -3.19 -28.85 7.33
CA THR A 149 -2.23 -29.65 6.54
C THR A 149 -2.35 -29.41 5.04
N GLU A 150 -3.51 -28.94 4.56
CA GLU A 150 -3.78 -28.64 3.15
C GLU A 150 -3.40 -27.21 2.78
N ILE A 151 -3.24 -26.33 3.78
CA ILE A 151 -2.82 -24.95 3.58
C ILE A 151 -1.31 -24.94 3.33
N LEU A 152 -0.94 -24.57 2.10
CA LEU A 152 0.45 -24.39 1.70
C LEU A 152 1.02 -23.10 2.28
N GLN A 153 0.27 -22.01 2.18
CA GLN A 153 0.72 -20.70 2.65
C GLN A 153 -0.45 -19.74 2.88
N VAL A 154 -0.29 -18.82 3.83
CA VAL A 154 -1.20 -17.70 4.04
C VAL A 154 -0.46 -16.37 3.85
N HIS A 155 -1.05 -15.49 3.04
CA HIS A 155 -0.57 -14.12 2.84
C HIS A 155 -1.58 -13.15 3.44
N ILE A 156 -1.13 -12.37 4.41
CA ILE A 156 -1.94 -11.33 5.04
C ILE A 156 -1.49 -9.99 4.47
N TYR A 157 -2.40 -9.33 3.76
CA TYR A 157 -2.13 -8.01 3.23
C TYR A 157 -2.34 -6.98 4.34
N ALA A 158 -1.46 -5.99 4.37
CA ALA A 158 -1.53 -4.90 5.34
C ALA A 158 -0.97 -3.62 4.72
N LYS A 159 -1.40 -2.46 5.24
CA LYS A 159 -0.83 -1.18 4.83
C LYS A 159 0.63 -1.08 5.27
N ASP A 160 1.52 -0.77 4.33
CA ASP A 160 2.90 -0.41 4.64
C ASP A 160 2.94 1.07 5.03
N LYS A 161 2.76 1.33 6.32
CA LYS A 161 2.78 2.69 6.88
C LYS A 161 4.11 3.40 6.61
N GLY A 162 5.23 2.66 6.63
CA GLY A 162 6.56 3.23 6.42
C GLY A 162 6.74 3.70 4.99
N SER A 163 6.54 2.82 4.02
CA SER A 163 6.66 3.17 2.59
C SER A 163 5.62 4.22 2.18
N THR A 164 4.41 4.13 2.73
CA THR A 164 3.37 5.15 2.50
C THR A 164 3.82 6.50 3.03
N PHE A 165 4.22 6.58 4.30
CA PHE A 165 4.67 7.84 4.91
C PHE A 165 5.88 8.44 4.18
N ALA A 166 6.88 7.61 3.86
CA ALA A 166 8.04 8.03 3.07
C ALA A 166 7.61 8.65 1.73
N SER A 167 6.68 8.03 1.02
CA SER A 167 6.18 8.55 -0.26
C SER A 167 5.48 9.90 -0.15
N HIS A 168 4.91 10.23 1.02
CA HIS A 168 4.32 11.53 1.29
C HIS A 168 5.37 12.60 1.66
N VAL A 169 6.38 12.23 2.45
CA VAL A 169 7.31 13.21 3.05
C VAL A 169 8.50 13.54 2.14
N PHE A 170 9.05 12.55 1.42
CA PHE A 170 10.24 12.77 0.60
C PHE A 170 10.08 13.91 -0.42
N PRO A 171 8.97 14.01 -1.18
CA PRO A 171 8.78 15.11 -2.13
C PRO A 171 8.77 16.48 -1.44
N VAL A 172 8.12 16.58 -0.28
CA VAL A 172 8.01 17.84 0.49
C VAL A 172 9.39 18.30 0.96
N VAL A 173 10.19 17.40 1.54
CA VAL A 173 11.55 17.73 2.02
C VAL A 173 12.48 18.08 0.86
N SER A 174 12.38 17.34 -0.25
CA SER A 174 13.23 17.57 -1.43
C SER A 174 12.96 18.94 -2.06
N LEU A 175 11.68 19.31 -2.20
CA LEU A 175 11.28 20.62 -2.72
C LEU A 175 11.63 21.75 -1.74
N GLY A 176 11.45 21.55 -0.43
CA GLY A 176 11.84 22.52 0.58
C GLY A 176 13.35 22.75 0.66
N GLY A 177 14.16 21.70 0.48
CA GLY A 177 15.63 21.82 0.42
C GLY A 177 16.08 22.60 -0.82
N LEU A 178 15.49 22.32 -1.99
CA LEU A 178 15.78 23.05 -3.22
C LEU A 178 15.40 24.53 -3.11
N ALA A 179 14.25 24.83 -2.49
CA ALA A 179 13.81 26.19 -2.19
C ALA A 179 14.83 26.98 -1.37
N TYR A 180 15.30 26.35 -0.29
CA TYR A 180 16.26 26.94 0.62
C TYR A 180 17.58 27.27 -0.11
N LEU A 181 18.09 26.32 -0.91
CA LEU A 181 19.30 26.54 -1.71
C LEU A 181 19.17 27.71 -2.70
N ILE A 182 18.04 27.81 -3.40
CA ILE A 182 17.79 28.92 -4.33
C ILE A 182 17.74 30.26 -3.59
N SER A 183 17.01 30.33 -2.47
CA SER A 183 16.91 31.57 -1.68
C SER A 183 18.24 31.97 -1.04
N GLY A 184 19.05 31.01 -0.59
CA GLY A 184 20.38 31.27 -0.04
C GLY A 184 21.37 31.77 -1.10
N ALA A 185 21.30 31.24 -2.32
CA ALA A 185 22.11 31.71 -3.45
C ALA A 185 21.78 33.15 -3.87
N GLU A 186 20.50 33.55 -3.85
CA GLU A 186 20.11 34.94 -4.12
C GLU A 186 20.60 35.91 -3.05
N VAL A 187 20.54 35.54 -1.77
CA VAL A 187 21.06 36.38 -0.66
C VAL A 187 22.57 36.57 -0.77
N MET A 188 23.31 35.54 -1.20
CA MET A 188 24.75 35.66 -1.46
C MET A 188 25.07 36.49 -2.71
N SER A 189 24.27 36.37 -3.78
CA SER A 189 24.48 37.13 -5.02
C SER A 189 24.20 38.64 -4.89
N PHE A 190 23.36 39.07 -3.94
CA PHE A 190 23.16 40.49 -3.63
C PHE A 190 24.20 41.04 -2.63
N GLY A 191 25.03 40.16 -2.08
CA GLY A 191 26.11 40.51 -1.17
C GLY A 191 27.45 40.72 -1.86
N ASP A 192 27.54 40.83 -3.18
CA ASP A 192 28.75 41.31 -3.84
C ASP A 192 28.84 42.83 -3.67
N TRP A 193 29.60 43.17 -2.63
CA TRP A 193 29.95 44.49 -2.18
C TRP A 193 30.53 45.34 -3.30
N ASP A 194 29.88 46.48 -3.54
CA ASP A 194 30.47 47.59 -4.27
C ASP A 194 31.69 48.11 -3.47
N LEU A 195 32.87 47.56 -3.78
CA LEU A 195 34.15 47.98 -3.20
C LEU A 195 34.73 49.25 -3.87
N SER A 196 33.96 49.95 -4.71
CA SER A 196 34.44 51.15 -5.43
C SER A 196 34.60 52.41 -4.55
N GLY A 197 34.32 52.33 -3.24
CA GLY A 197 34.31 53.49 -2.34
C GLY A 197 35.61 53.84 -1.59
N PHE A 198 36.67 53.04 -1.64
CA PHE A 198 37.93 53.36 -0.95
C PHE A 198 38.94 54.05 -1.87
N HIS A 199 38.75 55.35 -2.07
CA HIS A 199 39.82 56.25 -2.50
C HIS A 199 40.63 56.69 -1.28
N TYR A 200 41.92 56.30 -1.25
CA TYR A 200 42.96 56.98 -0.47
C TYR A 200 43.69 57.98 -1.36
#